data_AF-T1BV53-F1
#
_entry.id   AF-T1BV53-F1
#
_cell.length_a   1.000
_cell.length_b   1.000
_cell.length_c   1.000
_cell.angle_alpha   90.00
_cell.angle_beta   90.00
_cell.angle_gamma   90.00
#
_symmetry.space_group_name_H-M   'P 1'
#
loop_
_entity.id
_entity.type
_entity.pdbx_description
1 polymer ?
#
loop_
_entity_poly.entity_id
_entity_poly.type
_entity_poly.pdbx_seq_one_letter_code
_entity_poly.pdbx_strand_id
1 'polypeptide(L)'
;MALDNASRHETARIALPQLEPVGEGEWPVEMLVRGRGRLSAGYGSEANREFRESVFAPVRVVLNKPGQRPWIEIPPASHLEVIPIQLYPGQYSDYPLETSLGLRLAMWRAAWRMFLEHPLLGVGTGAYRDTADAWVRSGDLIRNAADYDHPHQDLLNTLASQGLLGVVFLLAVYLLPLGAFFRACQSPDRDRAAFGFAGCLLVTGMIIGGLTETLFIHSAVITWYTVLISVLYSGTMRKRQSP
;
A
#
# COMPACT_ATOMS: atom_id res chain seq x y z
N MET A 1 2.55 8.71 13.54
CA MET A 1 3.45 9.67 14.21
C MET A 1 3.21 9.57 15.70
N ALA A 2 4.25 9.36 16.51
CA ALA A 2 4.15 9.43 17.97
C ALA A 2 4.65 10.82 18.41
N LEU A 3 3.89 11.47 19.28
CA LEU A 3 4.08 12.85 19.73
C LEU A 3 4.04 12.83 21.25
N ASP A 4 5.13 13.23 21.88
CA ASP A 4 5.23 13.25 23.34
C ASP A 4 5.34 14.70 23.81
N ASN A 5 4.44 15.09 24.71
CA ASN A 5 4.55 16.37 25.41
C ASN A 5 5.15 16.15 26.80
N ALA A 6 6.47 16.19 26.86
CA ALA A 6 7.24 16.07 28.10
C ALA A 6 7.09 17.28 29.04
N SER A 7 6.45 18.38 28.60
CA SER A 7 6.17 19.53 29.45
C SER A 7 5.18 19.16 30.55
N ARG A 8 5.44 19.61 31.78
CA ARG A 8 4.55 19.39 32.94
C ARG A 8 3.48 20.46 33.09
N HIS A 9 3.59 21.56 32.35
CA HIS A 9 2.77 22.75 32.57
C HIS A 9 2.17 23.32 31.28
N GLU A 10 2.78 23.07 30.12
CA GLU A 10 2.37 23.68 28.87
C GLU A 10 1.73 22.68 27.92
N THR A 11 0.67 23.12 27.26
CA THR A 11 0.04 22.35 26.18
C THR A 11 0.84 22.56 24.91
N ALA A 12 1.36 21.48 24.32
CA ALA A 12 2.04 21.56 23.03
C ALA A 12 1.03 21.74 21.91
N ARG A 13 1.33 22.64 20.98
CA ARG A 13 0.52 22.91 19.78
C ARG A 13 1.30 22.51 18.56
N ILE A 14 0.74 21.59 17.78
CA ILE A 14 1.34 21.14 16.53
C ILE A 14 0.39 21.56 15.43
N ALA A 15 0.83 22.52 14.62
CA ALA A 15 0.14 22.86 13.39
C ALA A 15 0.19 21.63 12.47
N LEU A 16 -0.97 21.26 11.93
CA LEU A 16 -1.03 20.32 10.84
C LEU A 16 -0.73 21.06 9.53
N PRO A 17 -0.17 20.37 8.53
CA PRO A 17 0.17 20.95 7.23
C PRO A 17 -1.00 21.75 6.66
N GLN A 18 -0.67 22.95 6.17
CA GLN A 18 -1.58 23.76 5.39
C GLN A 18 -1.63 23.18 3.98
N LEU A 19 -2.79 22.66 3.59
CA LEU A 19 -3.04 22.26 2.21
C LEU A 19 -4.22 23.09 1.72
N GLU A 20 -4.02 23.82 0.63
CA GLU A 20 -5.06 24.65 0.04
C GLU A 20 -6.15 23.72 -0.49
N PRO A 21 -7.38 23.79 0.04
CA PRO A 21 -8.44 22.97 -0.48
C PRO A 21 -8.69 23.29 -1.96
N VAL A 22 -8.71 22.25 -2.80
CA VAL A 22 -9.06 22.37 -4.21
C VAL A 22 -10.58 22.34 -4.34
N GLY A 23 -11.20 23.48 -4.69
CA GLY A 23 -12.64 23.62 -4.93
C GLY A 23 -13.39 24.40 -3.83
N GLU A 24 -14.71 24.48 -3.95
CA GLU A 24 -15.61 25.02 -2.91
C GLU A 24 -16.29 23.85 -2.18
N GLY A 25 -16.34 23.86 -0.83
CA GLY A 25 -17.03 22.81 -0.08
C GLY A 25 -16.56 22.61 1.36
N GLU A 26 -16.99 21.49 1.95
CA GLU A 26 -16.53 21.00 3.25
C GLU A 26 -15.44 19.94 3.04
N TRP A 27 -14.30 20.10 3.72
CA TRP A 27 -13.18 19.18 3.64
C TRP A 27 -13.02 18.42 4.96
N PRO A 28 -13.45 17.14 5.04
CA PRO A 28 -13.29 16.36 6.24
C PRO A 28 -11.82 15.96 6.42
N VAL A 29 -11.30 16.20 7.62
CA VAL A 29 -10.00 15.70 8.09
C VAL A 29 -10.28 14.57 9.08
N GLU A 30 -9.77 13.38 8.78
CA GLU A 30 -9.95 12.18 9.59
C GLU A 30 -8.59 11.53 9.94
N MET A 31 -8.43 11.25 11.24
CA MET A 31 -7.22 10.67 11.79
C MET A 31 -7.58 9.58 12.80
N LEU A 32 -6.82 8.48 12.85
CA LEU A 32 -6.84 7.62 14.02
C LEU A 32 -5.93 8.24 15.07
N VAL A 33 -6.45 8.36 16.28
CA VAL A 33 -5.69 8.85 17.43
C VAL A 33 -5.70 7.82 18.54
N ARG A 34 -4.59 7.73 19.27
CA ARG A 34 -4.46 6.97 20.52
C ARG A 34 -3.72 7.85 21.52
N GLY A 35 -4.31 8.05 22.69
CA GLY A 35 -3.82 8.99 23.70
C GLY A 35 -4.83 10.10 23.98
N ARG A 36 -4.33 11.23 24.49
CA ARG A 36 -5.17 12.37 24.89
C ARG A 36 -4.78 13.62 24.11
N GLY A 37 -5.78 14.33 23.60
CA GLY A 37 -5.55 15.57 22.87
C GLY A 37 -6.82 16.24 22.42
N ARG A 38 -6.65 17.35 21.70
CA ARG A 38 -7.72 18.06 21.02
C ARG A 38 -7.32 18.34 19.59
N LEU A 39 -8.15 17.92 18.63
CA LEU A 39 -8.01 18.28 17.22
C LEU A 39 -8.86 19.51 16.96
N SER A 40 -8.25 20.55 16.40
CA SER A 40 -8.90 21.80 16.03
C SER A 40 -8.74 22.06 14.54
N ALA A 41 -9.84 22.33 13.86
CA ALA A 41 -9.96 22.91 12.52
C ALA A 41 -10.10 24.45 12.58
N GLY A 42 -9.99 25.05 13.78
CA GLY A 42 -10.16 26.48 14.01
C GLY A 42 -11.55 26.88 14.50
N TYR A 43 -12.27 27.66 13.69
CA TYR A 43 -13.52 28.34 14.10
C TYR A 43 -14.77 27.47 13.84
N GLY A 44 -15.63 27.33 14.87
CA GLY A 44 -16.91 26.63 14.81
C GLY A 44 -17.03 25.53 15.88
N SER A 45 -18.26 25.14 16.23
CA SER A 45 -18.53 24.09 17.24
C SER A 45 -18.16 22.69 16.78
N GLU A 46 -18.25 22.42 15.47
CA GLU A 46 -17.80 21.15 14.85
C GLU A 46 -16.32 21.16 14.47
N ALA A 47 -15.67 22.31 14.63
CA ALA A 47 -14.26 22.51 14.30
C ALA A 47 -13.33 22.04 15.42
N ASN A 48 -13.83 21.56 16.56
CA ASN A 48 -12.99 21.15 17.68
C ASN A 48 -13.47 19.82 18.24
N ARG A 49 -12.55 18.86 18.38
CA ARG A 49 -12.85 17.54 18.94
C ARG A 49 -11.80 17.11 19.93
N GLU A 50 -12.19 17.03 21.20
CA GLU A 50 -11.39 16.40 22.23
C GLU A 50 -11.49 14.88 22.15
N PHE A 51 -10.40 14.20 22.50
CA PHE A 51 -10.34 12.75 22.49
C PHE A 51 -9.46 12.24 23.63
N ARG A 52 -9.82 11.06 24.14
CA ARG A 52 -9.07 10.34 25.17
C ARG A 52 -9.23 8.84 24.95
N GLU A 53 -8.41 8.31 24.07
CA GLU A 53 -8.60 6.98 23.51
C GLU A 53 -7.46 6.06 23.95
N SER A 54 -7.80 4.91 24.56
CA SER A 54 -6.82 3.89 24.95
C SER A 54 -6.41 2.99 23.77
N VAL A 55 -7.23 2.96 22.72
CA VAL A 55 -6.99 2.28 21.44
C VAL A 55 -7.05 3.29 20.31
N PHE A 56 -6.60 2.93 19.11
CA PHE A 56 -6.75 3.81 17.94
C PHE A 56 -8.25 4.00 17.61
N ALA A 57 -8.74 5.22 17.70
CA ALA A 57 -10.11 5.57 17.34
C ALA A 57 -10.14 6.72 16.32
N PRO A 58 -11.10 6.72 15.38
CA PRO A 58 -11.22 7.77 14.39
C PRO A 58 -11.74 9.07 15.02
N VAL A 59 -11.03 10.16 14.76
CA VAL A 59 -11.41 11.52 15.12
C VAL A 59 -11.50 12.34 13.83
N ARG A 60 -12.64 13.03 13.70
CA ARG A 60 -12.99 13.80 12.51
C ARG A 60 -13.31 15.25 12.86
N VAL A 61 -12.78 16.16 12.06
CA VAL A 61 -13.16 17.59 12.02
C VAL A 61 -13.38 18.00 10.57
N VAL A 62 -14.17 19.05 10.34
CA VAL A 62 -14.46 19.55 9.00
C VAL A 62 -13.88 20.94 8.84
N LEU A 63 -13.13 21.14 7.76
CA LEU A 63 -12.68 22.46 7.33
C LEU A 63 -13.72 23.03 6.38
N ASN A 64 -14.13 24.26 6.62
CA ASN A 64 -15.22 24.93 5.89
C ASN A 64 -14.80 26.26 5.27
N LYS A 65 -13.53 26.64 5.41
CA LYS A 65 -12.96 27.83 4.78
C LYS A 65 -11.59 27.55 4.17
N PRO A 66 -11.32 28.05 2.95
CA PRO A 66 -9.97 28.04 2.38
C PRO A 66 -8.97 28.71 3.32
N GLY A 67 -7.78 28.12 3.45
CA GLY A 67 -6.70 28.65 4.28
C GLY A 67 -6.82 28.39 5.79
N GLN A 68 -7.83 27.63 6.24
CA GLN A 68 -7.85 27.14 7.62
C GLN A 68 -6.63 26.24 7.88
N ARG A 69 -5.95 26.48 9.01
CA ARG A 69 -4.83 25.67 9.48
C ARG A 69 -5.31 24.84 10.65
N PRO A 70 -5.56 23.53 10.48
CA PRO A 70 -5.88 22.71 11.62
C PRO A 70 -4.64 22.54 12.52
N TRP A 71 -4.84 22.36 13.81
CA TRP A 71 -3.79 22.06 14.77
C TRP A 71 -4.26 21.04 15.80
N ILE A 72 -3.29 20.33 16.38
CA ILE A 72 -3.50 19.41 17.49
C ILE A 72 -2.91 20.03 18.75
N GLU A 73 -3.68 19.94 19.83
CA GLU A 73 -3.24 20.29 21.17
C GLU A 73 -2.99 19.01 21.98
N ILE A 74 -1.79 18.92 22.54
CA ILE A 74 -1.35 17.79 23.36
C ILE A 74 -1.20 18.30 24.80
N PRO A 75 -2.04 17.86 25.74
CA PRO A 75 -1.95 18.26 27.13
C PRO A 75 -0.58 17.97 27.76
N PRO A 76 -0.21 18.65 28.85
CA PRO A 76 1.03 18.36 29.57
C PRO A 76 1.10 16.90 30.02
N ALA A 77 2.30 16.33 30.03
CA ALA A 77 2.60 14.96 30.44
C ALA A 77 1.71 13.92 29.72
N SER A 78 1.45 14.13 28.43
CA SER A 78 0.62 13.21 27.64
C SER A 78 1.32 12.79 26.36
N HIS A 79 1.07 11.53 26.01
CA HIS A 79 1.54 10.91 24.79
C HIS A 79 0.38 10.79 23.81
N LEU A 80 0.66 11.11 22.55
CA LEU A 80 -0.29 11.06 21.46
C LEU A 80 0.30 10.33 20.27
N GLU A 81 -0.39 9.29 19.80
CA GLU A 81 -0.11 8.68 18.51
C GLU A 81 -1.20 9.04 17.52
N VAL A 82 -0.78 9.45 16.33
CA VAL A 82 -1.67 9.85 15.24
C VAL A 82 -1.32 9.05 13.99
N ILE A 83 -2.33 8.45 13.37
CA ILE A 83 -2.25 7.87 12.04
C ILE A 83 -3.22 8.64 11.15
N PRO A 84 -2.74 9.39 10.15
CA PRO A 84 -3.64 10.05 9.23
C PRO A 84 -4.35 9.02 8.36
N ILE A 85 -5.68 9.00 8.37
CA ILE A 85 -6.49 8.16 7.47
C ILE A 85 -6.80 8.94 6.19
N GLN A 86 -7.25 10.17 6.38
CA GLN A 86 -7.61 11.12 5.35
C GLN A 86 -7.29 12.52 5.87
N LEU A 87 -6.05 12.98 5.65
CA LEU A 87 -5.66 14.34 6.03
C LEU A 87 -6.46 15.37 5.22
N TYR A 88 -6.63 15.12 3.91
CA TYR A 88 -7.43 15.92 2.97
C TYR A 88 -7.87 15.01 1.81
N PRO A 89 -8.84 15.41 0.96
CA PRO A 89 -8.86 14.99 -0.43
C PRO A 89 -7.54 15.47 -1.04
N GLY A 90 -6.56 14.57 -1.04
CA GLY A 90 -5.62 14.51 -2.13
C GLY A 90 -4.22 15.12 -2.01
N GLN A 91 -3.89 15.80 -0.92
CA GLN A 91 -2.48 16.11 -0.65
C GLN A 91 -2.08 15.57 0.71
N TYR A 92 -0.98 14.83 0.70
CA TYR A 92 -0.37 14.17 1.84
C TYR A 92 1.05 14.74 1.94
N SER A 93 1.17 16.06 2.10
CA SER A 93 2.44 16.69 2.48
C SER A 93 2.47 16.75 3.99
N ASP A 94 3.09 15.76 4.62
CA ASP A 94 4.11 16.03 5.64
C ASP A 94 4.76 14.70 6.06
N TYR A 95 6.08 14.77 6.21
CA TYR A 95 7.08 13.88 6.83
C TYR A 95 6.89 12.34 6.82
N PRO A 96 5.87 11.71 7.45
CA PRO A 96 5.69 10.25 7.37
C PRO A 96 5.50 9.67 5.95
N LEU A 97 5.01 10.45 4.98
CA LEU A 97 4.74 9.94 3.63
C LEU A 97 5.97 9.86 2.72
N GLU A 98 7.06 10.56 3.05
CA GLU A 98 8.34 10.41 2.33
C GLU A 98 9.14 9.19 2.78
N THR A 99 8.71 8.50 3.83
CA THR A 99 9.30 7.20 4.19
C THR A 99 8.93 6.15 3.14
N SER A 100 9.78 5.14 2.97
CA SER A 100 9.52 4.06 2.00
C SER A 100 8.21 3.30 2.26
N LEU A 101 7.68 3.31 3.48
CA LEU A 101 6.37 2.75 3.80
C LEU A 101 5.24 3.71 3.41
N GLY A 102 5.40 5.00 3.73
CA GLY A 102 4.43 6.05 3.38
C GLY A 102 4.20 6.15 1.87
N LEU A 103 5.28 6.14 1.08
CA LEU A 103 5.21 6.13 -0.38
C LEU A 103 4.45 4.90 -0.89
N ARG A 104 4.75 3.70 -0.36
CA ARG A 104 4.03 2.47 -0.75
C ARG A 104 2.54 2.55 -0.45
N LEU A 105 2.15 3.05 0.72
CA LEU A 105 0.74 3.21 1.05
C LEU A 105 0.02 4.19 0.10
N ALA A 106 0.68 5.29 -0.28
CA ALA A 106 0.15 6.22 -1.28
C ALA A 106 -0.02 5.55 -2.65
N MET A 107 1.00 4.82 -3.11
CA MET A 107 0.95 4.05 -4.35
C MET A 107 -0.13 2.96 -4.32
N TRP A 108 -0.29 2.27 -3.19
CA TRP A 108 -1.30 1.21 -3.04
C TRP A 108 -2.71 1.76 -3.08
N ARG A 109 -2.93 2.93 -2.46
CA ARG A 109 -4.20 3.65 -2.57
C ARG A 109 -4.48 4.07 -4.01
N ALA A 110 -3.46 4.56 -4.73
CA ALA A 110 -3.58 4.92 -6.14
C ALA A 110 -3.93 3.69 -6.99
N ALA A 111 -3.18 2.59 -6.86
CA ALA A 111 -3.43 1.33 -7.56
C ALA A 111 -4.84 0.78 -7.29
N TRP A 112 -5.29 0.83 -6.03
CA TRP A 112 -6.62 0.40 -5.65
C TRP A 112 -7.71 1.28 -6.29
N ARG A 113 -7.51 2.60 -6.33
CA ARG A 113 -8.42 3.52 -7.03
C ARG A 113 -8.48 3.22 -8.53
N MET A 114 -7.34 2.99 -9.18
CA MET A 114 -7.28 2.63 -10.61
C MET A 114 -8.08 1.35 -10.88
N PHE A 115 -7.95 0.35 -10.00
CA PHE A 115 -8.73 -0.88 -10.09
C PHE A 115 -10.24 -0.63 -9.93
N LEU A 116 -10.65 0.16 -8.94
CA LEU A 116 -12.08 0.45 -8.73
C LEU A 116 -12.70 1.22 -9.92
N GLU A 117 -11.93 2.09 -10.56
CA GLU A 117 -12.36 2.83 -11.76
C GLU A 117 -12.36 1.93 -13.03
N HIS A 118 -11.44 0.97 -13.13
CA HIS A 118 -11.28 0.07 -14.27
C HIS A 118 -11.15 -1.41 -13.88
N PRO A 119 -12.20 -2.04 -13.33
CA PRO A 119 -12.07 -3.33 -12.64
C PRO A 119 -11.76 -4.52 -13.55
N LEU A 120 -12.14 -4.47 -14.83
CA LEU A 120 -12.00 -5.62 -15.72
C LEU A 120 -10.62 -5.69 -16.37
N LEU A 121 -10.19 -4.58 -16.98
CA LEU A 121 -8.97 -4.51 -17.80
C LEU A 121 -7.90 -3.58 -17.22
N GLY A 122 -8.18 -2.89 -16.10
CA GLY A 122 -7.29 -1.89 -15.55
C GLY A 122 -7.17 -0.65 -16.45
N VAL A 123 -6.26 0.25 -16.06
CA VAL A 123 -5.94 1.47 -16.81
C VAL A 123 -5.03 1.21 -18.02
N GLY A 124 -4.56 -0.03 -18.18
CA GLY A 124 -3.61 -0.43 -19.22
C GLY A 124 -2.17 -0.54 -18.71
N THR A 125 -1.42 -1.50 -19.24
CA THR A 125 0.00 -1.69 -18.91
C THR A 125 0.81 -0.46 -19.31
N GLY A 126 1.57 0.10 -18.37
CA GLY A 126 2.37 1.30 -18.58
C GLY A 126 1.63 2.62 -18.31
N ALA A 127 0.30 2.61 -18.15
CA ALA A 127 -0.50 3.82 -17.91
C ALA A 127 -0.55 4.25 -16.43
N TYR A 128 0.07 3.48 -15.52
CA TYR A 128 0.03 3.75 -14.07
C TYR A 128 0.55 5.15 -13.76
N ARG A 129 1.74 5.51 -14.27
CA ARG A 129 2.35 6.82 -14.00
C ARG A 129 1.51 7.96 -14.54
N ASP A 130 1.07 7.87 -15.79
CA ASP A 130 0.25 8.91 -16.42
C ASP A 130 -1.07 9.16 -15.66
N THR A 131 -1.68 8.08 -15.15
CA THR A 131 -2.88 8.13 -14.32
C THR A 131 -2.58 8.76 -12.96
N ALA A 132 -1.48 8.37 -12.31
CA ALA A 132 -1.02 8.94 -11.06
C ALA A 132 -0.70 10.44 -11.18
N ASP A 133 -0.05 10.86 -12.27
CA ASP A 133 0.29 12.25 -12.56
C ASP A 133 -0.96 13.13 -12.73
N ALA A 134 -2.05 12.59 -13.27
CA ALA A 134 -3.32 13.30 -13.33
C ALA A 134 -3.86 13.61 -11.93
N TRP A 135 -3.73 12.67 -11.00
CA TRP A 135 -4.10 12.88 -9.60
C TRP A 135 -3.13 13.79 -8.85
N VAL A 136 -1.85 13.80 -9.18
CA VAL A 136 -0.93 14.82 -8.63
C VAL A 136 -1.38 16.22 -9.05
N ARG A 137 -1.77 16.41 -10.31
CA ARG A 137 -2.25 17.72 -10.82
C ARG A 137 -3.56 18.19 -10.21
N SER A 138 -4.51 17.28 -9.95
CA SER A 138 -5.74 17.62 -9.23
C SER A 138 -5.54 17.75 -7.72
N GLY A 139 -4.32 17.49 -7.24
CA GLY A 139 -4.01 17.47 -5.82
C GLY A 139 -4.76 16.36 -5.10
N ASP A 140 -4.87 15.17 -5.71
CA ASP A 140 -5.43 13.87 -5.26
C ASP A 140 -4.37 12.84 -4.83
N LEU A 141 -3.10 13.05 -5.19
CA LEU A 141 -1.98 12.16 -4.89
C LEU A 141 -0.69 12.97 -4.60
N ILE A 142 0.21 12.44 -3.78
CA ILE A 142 1.53 13.06 -3.55
C ILE A 142 2.40 12.95 -4.79
N ARG A 143 3.19 13.99 -5.05
CA ARG A 143 4.13 14.04 -6.17
C ARG A 143 5.10 12.86 -6.14
N ASN A 144 5.69 12.57 -4.99
CA ASN A 144 6.73 11.54 -4.83
C ASN A 144 6.22 10.13 -5.14
N ALA A 145 4.91 9.86 -5.07
CA ALA A 145 4.32 8.57 -5.43
C ALA A 145 4.21 8.41 -6.96
N ALA A 146 4.10 9.51 -7.71
CA ALA A 146 4.08 9.52 -9.16
C ALA A 146 5.49 9.55 -9.80
N ASP A 147 6.54 9.65 -8.98
CA ASP A 147 7.92 9.40 -9.44
C ASP A 147 8.15 7.91 -9.77
N TYR A 148 7.26 7.03 -9.30
CA TYR A 148 7.25 5.60 -9.58
C TYR A 148 6.21 5.26 -10.64
N ASP A 149 6.50 4.24 -11.43
CA ASP A 149 5.64 3.71 -12.49
C ASP A 149 4.87 2.44 -12.07
N HIS A 150 5.01 1.99 -10.82
CA HIS A 150 4.31 0.83 -10.27
C HIS A 150 4.24 0.88 -8.73
N PRO A 151 3.29 0.16 -8.08
CA PRO A 151 3.05 0.24 -6.64
C PRO A 151 3.95 -0.63 -5.75
N HIS A 152 5.02 -1.23 -6.28
CA HIS A 152 5.88 -2.17 -5.56
C HIS A 152 5.10 -3.33 -4.91
N GLN A 153 4.10 -3.85 -5.60
CA GLN A 153 3.41 -5.09 -5.23
C GLN A 153 2.74 -5.68 -6.47
N ASP A 154 3.03 -6.94 -6.79
CA ASP A 154 2.54 -7.63 -8.00
C ASP A 154 1.01 -7.57 -8.13
N LEU A 155 0.29 -7.89 -7.05
CA LEU A 155 -1.18 -7.99 -7.09
C LEU A 155 -1.82 -6.63 -7.37
N LEU A 156 -1.42 -5.59 -6.63
CA LEU A 156 -1.92 -4.23 -6.85
C LEU A 156 -1.51 -3.68 -8.23
N ASN A 157 -0.28 -3.94 -8.67
CA ASN A 157 0.16 -3.54 -10.01
C ASN A 157 -0.71 -4.19 -11.10
N THR A 158 -0.98 -5.48 -10.95
CA THR A 158 -1.82 -6.26 -11.87
C THR A 158 -3.26 -5.78 -11.86
N LEU A 159 -3.85 -5.55 -10.67
CA LEU A 159 -5.19 -5.00 -10.53
C LEU A 159 -5.31 -3.62 -11.20
N ALA A 160 -4.35 -2.73 -10.96
CA ALA A 160 -4.35 -1.39 -11.53
C ALA A 160 -4.18 -1.43 -13.06
N SER A 161 -3.22 -2.21 -13.56
CA SER A 161 -2.83 -2.19 -14.98
C SER A 161 -3.68 -3.08 -15.88
N GLN A 162 -4.18 -4.20 -15.35
CA GLN A 162 -4.79 -5.29 -16.13
C GLN A 162 -6.13 -5.78 -15.55
N GLY A 163 -6.57 -5.23 -14.41
CA GLY A 163 -7.84 -5.57 -13.75
C GLY A 163 -7.93 -7.04 -13.31
N LEU A 164 -9.17 -7.51 -13.13
CA LEU A 164 -9.46 -8.89 -12.75
C LEU A 164 -8.92 -9.90 -13.76
N LEU A 165 -8.91 -9.55 -15.06
CA LEU A 165 -8.38 -10.45 -16.09
C LEU A 165 -6.88 -10.71 -15.88
N GLY A 166 -6.12 -9.65 -15.60
CA GLY A 166 -4.70 -9.79 -15.23
C GLY A 166 -4.50 -10.64 -13.98
N VAL A 167 -5.34 -10.46 -12.95
CA VAL A 167 -5.25 -11.25 -11.72
C VAL A 167 -5.45 -12.74 -11.99
N VAL A 168 -6.39 -13.11 -12.86
CA VAL A 168 -6.57 -14.52 -13.26
C VAL A 168 -5.29 -15.08 -13.86
N PHE A 169 -4.62 -14.33 -14.75
CA PHE A 169 -3.35 -14.77 -15.34
C PHE A 169 -2.21 -14.82 -14.32
N LEU A 170 -2.10 -13.82 -13.44
CA LEU A 170 -1.10 -13.81 -12.37
C LEU A 170 -1.28 -15.02 -11.44
N LEU A 171 -2.51 -15.32 -11.04
CA LEU A 171 -2.83 -16.49 -10.25
C LEU A 171 -2.53 -17.78 -11.01
N ALA A 172 -2.76 -17.84 -12.32
CA ALA A 172 -2.37 -19.01 -13.11
C ALA A 172 -0.84 -19.20 -13.13
N VAL A 173 -0.08 -18.12 -13.30
CA VAL A 173 1.39 -18.13 -13.25
C VAL A 173 1.90 -18.65 -11.91
N TYR A 174 1.25 -18.32 -10.80
CA TYR A 174 1.63 -18.83 -9.48
C TYR A 174 1.10 -20.24 -9.18
N LEU A 175 -0.20 -20.47 -9.34
CA LEU A 175 -0.87 -21.64 -8.80
C LEU A 175 -0.72 -22.89 -9.66
N LEU A 176 -0.60 -22.76 -10.99
CA LEU A 176 -0.39 -23.92 -11.86
C LEU A 176 0.94 -24.63 -11.57
N PRO A 177 2.11 -23.95 -11.58
CA PRO A 177 3.36 -24.60 -11.24
C PRO A 177 3.39 -25.04 -9.77
N LEU A 178 2.85 -24.25 -8.83
CA LEU A 178 2.77 -24.66 -7.42
C LEU A 178 1.99 -25.96 -7.26
N GLY A 179 0.84 -26.10 -7.92
CA GLY A 179 0.03 -27.31 -7.87
C GLY A 179 0.69 -28.52 -8.54
N ALA A 180 1.51 -28.30 -9.58
CA ALA A 180 2.31 -29.36 -10.19
C ALA A 180 3.44 -29.83 -9.26
N PHE A 181 4.20 -28.89 -8.71
CA PHE A 181 5.31 -29.17 -7.80
C PHE A 181 4.83 -29.78 -6.49
N PHE A 182 3.71 -29.31 -5.94
CA PHE A 182 3.14 -29.87 -4.72
C PHE A 182 2.73 -31.34 -4.89
N ARG A 183 2.19 -31.71 -6.07
CA ARG A 183 1.93 -33.12 -6.40
C ARG A 183 3.23 -33.92 -6.55
N ALA A 184 4.28 -33.33 -7.10
CA ALA A 184 5.59 -33.97 -7.20
C ALA A 184 6.24 -34.19 -5.82
N CYS A 185 6.11 -33.25 -4.88
CA CYS A 185 6.59 -33.38 -3.49
C CYS A 185 6.05 -34.62 -2.78
N GLN A 186 4.82 -35.01 -3.08
CA GLN A 186 4.13 -36.15 -2.44
C GLN A 186 4.51 -37.50 -3.06
N SER A 187 5.41 -37.50 -4.05
CA SER A 187 5.87 -38.73 -4.69
C SER A 187 6.67 -39.59 -3.71
N PRO A 188 6.50 -40.94 -3.74
CA PRO A 188 7.38 -41.85 -3.01
C PRO A 188 8.81 -41.89 -3.60
N ASP A 189 8.98 -41.51 -4.87
CA ASP A 189 10.30 -41.31 -5.48
C ASP A 189 10.97 -40.05 -4.91
N ARG A 190 12.09 -40.25 -4.22
CA ARG A 190 12.85 -39.19 -3.52
C ARG A 190 13.36 -38.11 -4.47
N ASP A 191 13.78 -38.47 -5.69
CA ASP A 191 14.33 -37.49 -6.63
C ASP A 191 13.22 -36.56 -7.12
N ARG A 192 12.07 -37.16 -7.52
CA ARG A 192 10.88 -36.40 -7.90
C ARG A 192 10.35 -35.53 -6.77
N ALA A 193 10.33 -36.05 -5.54
CA ALA A 193 9.92 -35.30 -4.37
C ALA A 193 10.84 -34.10 -4.09
N ALA A 194 12.15 -34.26 -4.25
CA ALA A 194 13.13 -33.19 -4.08
C ALA A 194 12.95 -32.07 -5.13
N PHE A 195 12.76 -32.41 -6.40
CA PHE A 195 12.45 -31.42 -7.45
C PHE A 195 11.11 -30.72 -7.20
N GLY A 196 10.10 -31.47 -6.76
CA GLY A 196 8.82 -30.90 -6.31
C GLY A 196 9.03 -29.87 -5.20
N PHE A 197 9.79 -30.22 -4.16
CA PHE A 197 10.00 -29.36 -3.01
C PHE A 197 10.75 -28.07 -3.39
N ALA A 198 11.80 -28.19 -4.21
CA ALA A 198 12.53 -27.05 -4.74
C ALA A 198 11.62 -26.14 -5.59
N GLY A 199 10.73 -26.71 -6.41
CA GLY A 199 9.75 -25.96 -7.19
C GLY A 199 8.73 -25.23 -6.31
N CYS A 200 8.22 -25.87 -5.26
CA CYS A 200 7.33 -25.23 -4.29
C CYS A 200 8.02 -24.06 -3.56
N LEU A 201 9.28 -24.24 -3.15
CA LEU A 201 10.11 -23.18 -2.55
C LEU A 201 10.28 -21.98 -3.50
N LEU A 202 10.63 -22.24 -4.75
CA LEU A 202 10.78 -21.20 -5.77
C LEU A 202 9.48 -20.41 -5.94
N VAL A 203 8.35 -21.08 -6.19
CA VAL A 203 7.08 -20.40 -6.44
C VAL A 203 6.57 -19.66 -5.21
N THR A 204 6.67 -20.27 -4.03
CA THR A 204 6.26 -19.62 -2.77
C THR A 204 7.15 -18.41 -2.47
N GLY A 205 8.46 -18.51 -2.70
CA GLY A 205 9.38 -17.38 -2.57
C GLY A 205 9.02 -16.21 -3.49
N MET A 206 8.61 -16.51 -4.73
CA MET A 206 8.12 -15.50 -5.68
C MET A 206 6.83 -14.84 -5.18
N ILE A 207 5.86 -15.63 -4.69
CA ILE A 207 4.61 -15.09 -4.13
C ILE A 207 4.92 -14.15 -2.96
N ILE A 208 5.79 -14.56 -2.03
CA ILE A 208 6.18 -13.74 -0.87
C ILE A 208 6.90 -12.46 -1.31
N GLY A 209 7.85 -12.56 -2.26
CA GLY A 209 8.54 -11.39 -2.80
C GLY A 209 7.58 -10.41 -3.49
N GLY A 210 6.59 -10.95 -4.22
CA GLY A 210 5.53 -10.18 -4.89
C GLY A 210 4.59 -9.42 -3.96
N LEU A 211 4.59 -9.72 -2.66
CA LEU A 211 3.87 -8.92 -1.65
C LEU A 211 4.55 -7.57 -1.35
N THR A 212 5.84 -7.46 -1.67
CA THR A 212 6.68 -6.29 -1.33
C THR A 212 7.31 -5.60 -2.53
N GLU A 213 7.30 -6.25 -3.70
CA GLU A 213 7.87 -5.75 -4.94
C GLU A 213 7.03 -6.18 -6.14
N THR A 214 7.20 -5.52 -7.29
CA THR A 214 6.56 -5.93 -8.56
C THR A 214 7.52 -6.76 -9.40
N LEU A 215 7.62 -8.06 -9.10
CA LEU A 215 8.63 -8.95 -9.67
C LEU A 215 8.49 -9.11 -11.18
N PHE A 216 7.26 -9.22 -11.68
CA PHE A 216 6.99 -9.50 -13.09
C PHE A 216 7.05 -8.28 -14.02
N ILE A 217 7.46 -7.11 -13.51
CA ILE A 217 7.83 -5.97 -14.37
C ILE A 217 9.29 -6.10 -14.88
N HIS A 218 10.12 -6.88 -14.18
CA HIS A 218 11.52 -7.05 -14.51
C HIS A 218 11.72 -8.26 -15.43
N SER A 219 12.17 -8.00 -16.67
CA SER A 219 12.42 -9.04 -17.68
C SER A 219 13.40 -10.12 -17.21
N ALA A 220 14.42 -9.74 -16.41
CA ALA A 220 15.36 -10.68 -15.81
C ALA A 220 14.66 -11.68 -14.87
N VAL A 221 13.72 -11.22 -14.04
CA VAL A 221 12.99 -12.04 -13.10
C VAL A 221 12.04 -12.99 -13.83
N ILE A 222 11.31 -12.50 -14.85
CA ILE A 222 10.47 -13.34 -15.73
C ILE A 222 11.32 -14.45 -16.37
N THR A 223 12.48 -14.10 -16.90
CA THR A 223 13.39 -15.05 -17.57
C THR A 223 13.86 -16.13 -16.60
N TRP A 224 14.40 -15.74 -15.45
CA TRP A 224 14.88 -16.68 -14.44
C TRP A 224 13.77 -17.57 -13.89
N TYR A 225 12.60 -17.00 -13.60
CA TYR A 225 11.45 -17.75 -13.16
C TYR A 225 11.08 -18.83 -14.19
N THR A 226 10.94 -18.45 -15.46
CA THR A 226 10.57 -19.36 -16.56
C THR A 226 11.59 -20.48 -16.76
N VAL A 227 12.88 -20.17 -16.72
CA VAL A 227 13.95 -21.17 -16.85
C VAL A 227 13.94 -22.12 -15.66
N LEU A 228 13.88 -21.60 -14.44
CA LEU A 228 13.93 -22.42 -13.23
C LEU A 228 12.70 -23.33 -13.09
N ILE A 229 11.49 -22.83 -13.33
CA ILE A 229 10.30 -23.70 -13.31
C ILE A 229 10.41 -24.79 -14.38
N SER A 230 10.96 -24.50 -15.56
CA SER A 230 11.10 -25.49 -16.64
C SER A 230 12.11 -26.59 -16.28
N VAL A 231 13.27 -26.21 -15.73
CA VAL A 231 14.32 -27.15 -15.29
C VAL A 231 13.79 -28.03 -14.15
N LEU A 232 13.19 -27.42 -13.13
CA LEU A 232 12.66 -28.16 -11.98
C LEU A 232 11.51 -29.08 -12.40
N TYR A 233 10.61 -28.62 -13.26
CA TYR A 233 9.51 -29.42 -13.77
C TYR A 233 10.01 -30.62 -14.58
N SER A 234 11.01 -30.42 -15.44
CA SER A 234 11.69 -31.51 -16.16
C SER A 234 12.29 -32.55 -15.20
N GLY A 235 12.88 -32.10 -14.09
CA GLY A 235 13.36 -32.96 -13.01
C GLY A 235 12.27 -33.84 -12.41
N THR A 236 11.04 -33.33 -12.24
CA THR A 236 9.90 -34.13 -11.74
C THR A 236 9.41 -35.22 -12.71
N MET A 237 9.79 -35.11 -13.98
CA MET A 237 9.37 -36.03 -15.05
C MET A 237 10.41 -37.11 -15.36
N ARG A 238 11.62 -37.02 -14.80
CA ARG A 238 12.65 -38.05 -14.98
C ARG A 238 12.15 -39.39 -14.43
N LYS A 239 12.16 -40.42 -15.29
CA LYS A 239 11.94 -41.80 -14.86
C LYS A 239 13.19 -42.29 -14.12
N ARG A 240 12.98 -43.01 -13.03
CA ARG A 240 14.03 -43.72 -12.29
C ARG A 240 14.82 -44.59 -13.29
N GLN A 241 16.10 -44.29 -13.47
CA GLN A 241 17.00 -45.17 -14.21
C GLN A 241 17.25 -46.37 -13.30
N SER A 242 16.65 -47.51 -13.63
CA SER A 242 16.96 -48.77 -12.95
C SER A 242 18.42 -49.15 -13.28
N PRO A 243 19.26 -49.45 -12.28
CA PRO A 243 20.59 -50.00 -12.50
C PRO A 243 20.53 -51.42 -13.09
#